data_AF-A0A2M6XE98-F1
#
_entry.id   AF-A0A2M6XE98-F1
#
_cell.length_a   1.000
_cell.length_b   1.000
_cell.length_c   1.000
_cell.angle_alpha   90.00
_cell.angle_beta   90.00
_cell.angle_gamma   90.00
#
_symmetry.space_group_name_H-M   'P 1'
#
loop_
_entity.id
_entity.type
_entity.pdbx_description
1 polymer ?
#
loop_
_entity_poly.entity_id
_entity_poly.type
_entity_poly.pdbx_seq_one_letter_code
_entity_poly.pdbx_strand_id
1 'polypeptide(L)'
;MGENSSEKPNPVSRRDFLKWTGRAAVVAVATSIAGSVPQIESKEKINQLSGPIQIDFAPNFNNEQLARRFLGDKYKSLDELEYESLMNMKYGEEFESWAVRNYPEAALFQDYIARFKDHGSEVAQAMKEGGKLLGKSIEPTIIPVQNLIRPENITFSTDEWENAGISVNLEPQPIIEAIKKIRLNSSNQRVVNLSLLMGRMEIWKSPLTDPYPNKPFIASSTDENGNRVYNVNNKPFETQEEAWGEWRRLMMDYNQTGEGKNLGTRRVEPYTKERIGENFPKLVEIAKAFPDMVICAATGNALDDLRSVKDQIPPNLIILADWDPKENKPVFNIPGADIYIPYQEVTEGAGSNLATGFTSAIVSELLNRGVGINEVKSKLLGMCRSSNWKLSEEFTEIARVLDLKKLKECKGESLTSS
;
A
#
# COMPACT_ATOMS: atom_id res chain seq x y z
N MET A 1 47.35 -26.62 -11.26
CA MET A 1 46.64 -27.85 -11.65
C MET A 1 45.84 -28.33 -10.46
N GLY A 2 44.53 -28.26 -10.55
CA GLY A 2 43.56 -28.63 -9.51
C GLY A 2 42.17 -28.49 -10.12
N GLU A 3 41.67 -29.56 -10.72
CA GLU A 3 40.35 -29.63 -11.34
C GLU A 3 39.29 -29.88 -10.26
N ASN A 4 38.35 -28.94 -10.10
CA ASN A 4 37.13 -29.14 -9.34
C ASN A 4 36.09 -29.78 -10.26
N SER A 5 35.78 -31.06 -10.03
CA SER A 5 34.68 -31.76 -10.68
C SER A 5 33.35 -31.37 -10.03
N SER A 6 32.51 -30.65 -10.76
CA SER A 6 31.11 -30.43 -10.38
C SER A 6 30.30 -31.72 -10.56
N GLU A 7 29.94 -32.39 -9.46
CA GLU A 7 28.97 -33.48 -9.49
C GLU A 7 27.59 -32.93 -9.90
N LYS A 8 27.07 -33.43 -11.03
CA LYS A 8 25.70 -33.15 -11.45
C LYS A 8 24.73 -33.95 -10.55
N PRO A 9 23.62 -33.34 -10.09
CA PRO A 9 22.63 -34.07 -9.31
C PRO A 9 22.02 -35.21 -10.13
N ASN A 10 21.95 -36.39 -9.54
CA ASN A 10 21.35 -37.58 -10.16
C ASN A 10 19.87 -37.32 -10.46
N PRO A 11 19.40 -37.56 -11.70
CA PRO A 11 18.00 -37.41 -12.04
C PRO A 11 17.16 -38.42 -11.25
N VAL A 12 16.17 -37.92 -10.51
CA VAL A 12 15.20 -38.76 -9.78
C VAL A 12 14.49 -39.65 -10.80
N SER A 13 14.54 -40.97 -10.60
CA SER A 13 13.91 -41.90 -11.52
C SER A 13 12.39 -41.68 -11.53
N ARG A 14 11.76 -41.80 -12.71
CA ARG A 14 10.29 -41.71 -12.88
C ARG A 14 9.55 -42.66 -11.91
N ARG A 15 10.17 -43.77 -11.54
CA ARG A 15 9.63 -44.75 -10.57
C ARG A 15 9.61 -44.20 -9.14
N ASP A 16 10.62 -43.42 -8.75
CA ASP A 16 10.68 -42.82 -7.41
C ASP A 16 9.76 -41.61 -7.29
N PHE A 17 9.61 -40.83 -8.37
CA PHE A 17 8.60 -39.79 -8.47
C PHE A 17 7.18 -40.36 -8.30
N LEU A 18 6.85 -41.46 -9.00
CA LEU A 18 5.54 -42.11 -8.89
C LEU A 18 5.26 -42.73 -7.51
N LYS A 19 6.29 -43.22 -6.82
CA LYS A 19 6.15 -43.68 -5.42
C LYS A 19 5.88 -42.52 -4.47
N TRP A 20 6.48 -41.36 -4.72
CA TRP A 20 6.30 -40.16 -3.89
C TRP A 20 4.89 -39.57 -4.08
N THR A 21 4.43 -39.42 -5.32
CA THR A 21 3.08 -38.94 -5.62
C THR A 21 1.99 -39.95 -5.21
N GLY A 22 2.27 -41.25 -5.33
CA GLY A 22 1.36 -42.31 -4.88
C GLY A 22 1.13 -42.30 -3.37
N ARG A 23 2.15 -41.98 -2.56
CA ARG A 23 2.00 -41.84 -1.10
C ARG A 23 1.20 -40.59 -0.71
N ALA A 24 1.40 -39.47 -1.42
CA ALA A 24 0.60 -38.26 -1.20
C ALA A 24 -0.89 -38.47 -1.55
N ALA A 25 -1.19 -39.23 -2.60
CA ALA A 25 -2.56 -39.56 -2.98
C ALA A 25 -3.26 -40.50 -1.98
N VAL A 26 -2.53 -41.46 -1.38
CA VAL A 26 -3.11 -42.36 -0.36
C VAL A 26 -3.40 -41.63 0.95
N VAL A 27 -2.61 -40.62 1.32
CA VAL A 27 -2.90 -39.76 2.50
C VAL A 27 -4.15 -38.90 2.28
N ALA A 28 -4.37 -38.40 1.06
CA ALA A 28 -5.56 -37.62 0.71
C ALA A 28 -6.86 -38.46 0.63
N VAL A 29 -6.76 -39.75 0.32
CA VAL A 29 -7.93 -40.65 0.28
C VAL A 29 -8.24 -41.24 1.66
N ALA A 30 -7.24 -41.49 2.50
CA ALA A 30 -7.46 -41.99 3.86
C ALA A 30 -8.22 -41.01 4.78
N THR A 31 -8.13 -39.70 4.52
CA THR A 31 -8.94 -38.67 5.22
C THR A 31 -10.39 -38.61 4.76
N SER A 32 -10.75 -39.26 3.64
CA SER A 32 -12.12 -39.22 3.09
C SER A 32 -13.02 -40.41 3.51
N ILE A 33 -12.45 -41.47 4.11
CA ILE A 33 -13.17 -42.72 4.42
C ILE A 33 -13.25 -43.02 5.94
N ALA A 34 -12.58 -42.25 6.80
CA ALA A 34 -12.71 -42.41 8.25
C ALA A 34 -14.03 -41.82 8.76
N GLY A 35 -15.04 -42.69 8.92
CA GLY A 35 -16.33 -42.37 9.50
C GLY A 35 -16.23 -41.67 10.86
N SER A 36 -17.02 -40.61 10.99
CA SER A 36 -17.57 -40.01 12.22
C SER A 36 -17.01 -40.55 13.55
N VAL A 37 -15.78 -40.14 13.87
CA VAL A 37 -15.34 -39.98 15.25
C VAL A 37 -16.15 -38.81 15.81
N PRO A 38 -16.79 -38.91 16.99
CA PRO A 38 -17.40 -37.75 17.63
C PRO A 38 -16.31 -36.68 17.77
N GLN A 39 -16.44 -35.57 17.05
CA GLN A 39 -15.63 -34.40 17.35
C GLN A 39 -15.97 -34.03 18.78
N ILE A 40 -15.03 -34.31 19.68
CA ILE A 40 -14.96 -33.62 20.95
C ILE A 40 -14.79 -32.16 20.53
N GLU A 41 -15.88 -31.39 20.53
CA GLU A 41 -15.84 -29.94 20.43
C GLU A 41 -14.89 -29.50 21.54
N SER A 42 -13.64 -29.21 21.18
CA SER A 42 -12.70 -28.67 22.13
C SER A 42 -13.34 -27.39 22.67
N LYS A 43 -13.43 -27.29 24.00
CA LYS A 43 -13.93 -26.11 24.71
C LYS A 43 -13.14 -24.82 24.40
N GLU A 44 -12.15 -24.89 23.52
CA GLU A 44 -11.58 -23.75 22.82
C GLU A 44 -12.54 -23.26 21.72
N LYS A 45 -13.75 -22.82 22.11
CA LYS A 45 -14.34 -21.65 21.45
C LYS A 45 -13.46 -20.47 21.84
N ILE A 46 -12.28 -20.40 21.22
CA ILE A 46 -11.39 -19.25 21.28
C ILE A 46 -12.28 -18.04 20.99
N ASN A 47 -12.18 -17.02 21.82
CA ASN A 47 -12.88 -15.74 21.70
C ASN A 47 -12.62 -15.11 20.32
N GLN A 48 -13.34 -15.59 19.30
CA GLN A 48 -13.20 -15.16 17.92
C GLN A 48 -13.99 -13.87 17.75
N LEU A 49 -13.29 -12.78 17.48
CA LEU A 49 -13.94 -11.52 17.18
C LEU A 49 -14.47 -11.57 15.76
N SER A 50 -15.60 -10.90 15.50
CA SER A 50 -15.98 -10.55 14.13
C SER A 50 -14.86 -9.69 13.53
N GLY A 51 -14.14 -10.24 12.55
CA GLY A 51 -13.01 -9.54 11.95
C GLY A 51 -13.47 -8.31 11.17
N PRO A 52 -12.61 -7.28 11.04
CA PRO A 52 -12.86 -6.14 10.17
C PRO A 52 -13.14 -6.56 8.73
N ILE A 53 -13.92 -5.74 8.01
CA ILE A 53 -13.97 -5.78 6.55
C ILE A 53 -12.74 -5.04 6.04
N GLN A 54 -11.90 -5.72 5.27
CA GLN A 54 -10.72 -5.13 4.64
C GLN A 54 -10.98 -4.94 3.15
N ILE A 55 -10.73 -3.74 2.61
CA ILE A 55 -10.85 -3.48 1.17
C ILE A 55 -9.46 -3.25 0.61
N ASP A 56 -8.94 -4.26 -0.08
CA ASP A 56 -7.53 -4.29 -0.46
C ASP A 56 -7.28 -5.28 -1.60
N PHE A 57 -6.04 -5.39 -2.05
CA PHE A 57 -5.61 -6.42 -2.99
C PHE A 57 -5.71 -7.80 -2.35
N ALA A 58 -6.62 -8.61 -2.86
CA ALA A 58 -6.77 -9.97 -2.35
C ALA A 58 -5.60 -10.86 -2.79
N PRO A 59 -5.04 -11.68 -1.89
CA PRO A 59 -4.04 -12.67 -2.27
C PRO A 59 -4.68 -13.72 -3.18
N ASN A 60 -3.89 -14.28 -4.10
CA ASN A 60 -4.33 -15.29 -5.08
C ASN A 60 -5.44 -14.82 -6.04
N PHE A 61 -5.69 -13.51 -6.15
CA PHE A 61 -6.60 -13.00 -7.16
C PHE A 61 -6.07 -13.31 -8.57
N ASN A 62 -6.95 -13.63 -9.52
CA ASN A 62 -6.55 -13.87 -10.91
C ASN A 62 -6.22 -12.55 -11.61
N ASN A 63 -5.02 -12.05 -11.33
CA ASN A 63 -4.50 -10.79 -11.87
C ASN A 63 -4.27 -10.86 -13.39
N GLU A 64 -4.07 -12.05 -13.95
CA GLU A 64 -3.95 -12.21 -15.40
C GLU A 64 -5.28 -11.94 -16.10
N GLN A 65 -6.37 -12.55 -15.62
CA GLN A 65 -7.71 -12.30 -16.13
C GLN A 65 -8.12 -10.84 -15.93
N LEU A 66 -7.70 -10.25 -14.80
CA LEU A 66 -7.89 -8.82 -14.54
C LEU A 66 -7.24 -7.96 -15.64
N ALA A 67 -5.96 -8.20 -15.92
CA ALA A 67 -5.21 -7.49 -16.93
C ALA A 67 -5.82 -7.66 -18.33
N ARG A 68 -6.21 -8.90 -18.69
CA ARG A 68 -6.94 -9.15 -19.95
C ARG A 68 -8.24 -8.37 -20.04
N ARG A 69 -9.01 -8.30 -18.96
CA ARG A 69 -10.28 -7.55 -18.90
C ARG A 69 -10.07 -6.04 -19.12
N PHE A 70 -9.01 -5.46 -18.55
CA PHE A 70 -8.78 -4.01 -18.64
C PHE A 70 -8.06 -3.57 -19.90
N LEU A 71 -7.10 -4.36 -20.37
CA LEU A 71 -6.24 -3.99 -21.50
C LEU A 71 -6.80 -4.46 -22.85
N GLY A 72 -7.66 -5.48 -22.87
CA GLY A 72 -8.21 -6.04 -24.12
C GLY A 72 -7.08 -6.46 -25.06
N ASP A 73 -7.09 -5.94 -26.29
CA ASP A 73 -6.08 -6.23 -27.31
C ASP A 73 -4.69 -5.67 -26.98
N LYS A 74 -4.59 -4.72 -26.03
CA LYS A 74 -3.31 -4.19 -25.54
C LYS A 74 -2.66 -5.11 -24.49
N TYR A 75 -3.36 -6.15 -24.04
CA TYR A 75 -2.82 -7.09 -23.09
C TYR A 75 -1.64 -7.85 -23.68
N LYS A 76 -0.55 -7.92 -22.92
CA LYS A 76 0.55 -8.86 -23.12
C LYS A 76 0.82 -9.56 -21.80
N SER A 77 0.93 -10.89 -21.84
CA SER A 77 1.42 -11.65 -20.70
C SER A 77 2.90 -11.35 -20.47
N LEU A 78 3.37 -11.62 -19.27
CA LEU A 78 4.79 -11.49 -18.95
C LEU A 78 5.65 -12.40 -19.84
N ASP A 79 5.20 -13.63 -20.08
CA ASP A 79 5.88 -14.59 -20.97
C ASP A 79 5.94 -14.09 -22.42
N GLU A 80 4.88 -13.42 -22.92
CA GLU A 80 4.87 -12.81 -24.25
C GLU A 80 5.87 -11.65 -24.34
N LEU A 81 5.94 -10.80 -23.31
CA LEU A 81 6.91 -9.72 -23.23
C LEU A 81 8.36 -10.27 -23.17
N GLU A 82 8.62 -11.32 -22.39
CA GLU A 82 9.92 -11.98 -22.33
C GLU A 82 10.32 -12.60 -23.67
N TYR A 83 9.38 -13.27 -24.34
CA TYR A 83 9.62 -13.90 -25.64
C TYR A 83 10.00 -12.86 -26.71
N GLU A 84 9.27 -11.75 -26.77
CA GLU A 84 9.50 -10.71 -27.79
C GLU A 84 10.74 -9.86 -27.52
N SER A 85 11.06 -9.60 -26.25
CA SER A 85 12.28 -8.86 -25.89
C SER A 85 13.56 -9.68 -26.08
N LEU A 86 13.44 -11.02 -26.11
CA LEU A 86 14.56 -11.95 -25.94
C LEU A 86 15.32 -11.73 -24.62
N MET A 87 14.68 -11.07 -23.65
CA MET A 87 15.20 -10.80 -22.31
C MET A 87 14.35 -11.53 -21.28
N ASN A 88 14.99 -12.15 -20.30
CA ASN A 88 14.30 -12.67 -19.13
C ASN A 88 14.07 -11.55 -18.09
N MET A 89 13.04 -11.67 -17.26
CA MET A 89 12.81 -10.80 -16.09
C MET A 89 14.04 -10.59 -15.20
N LYS A 90 14.99 -11.54 -15.16
CA LYS A 90 16.26 -11.40 -14.44
C LYS A 90 17.11 -10.20 -14.88
N TYR A 91 16.86 -9.64 -16.08
CA TYR A 91 17.47 -8.40 -16.55
C TYR A 91 16.78 -7.13 -16.01
N GLY A 92 15.78 -7.29 -15.13
CA GLY A 92 15.16 -6.27 -14.29
C GLY A 92 14.87 -4.98 -15.03
N GLU A 93 15.79 -4.01 -14.90
CA GLU A 93 15.68 -2.65 -15.42
C GLU A 93 15.72 -2.57 -16.95
N GLU A 94 16.53 -3.41 -17.63
CA GLU A 94 16.62 -3.40 -19.11
C GLU A 94 15.34 -3.94 -19.74
N PHE A 95 14.83 -5.04 -19.19
CA PHE A 95 13.56 -5.65 -19.60
C PHE A 95 12.40 -4.68 -19.37
N GLU A 96 12.34 -4.07 -18.19
CA GLU A 96 11.30 -3.09 -17.86
C GLU A 96 11.34 -1.89 -18.81
N SER A 97 12.53 -1.37 -19.09
CA SER A 97 12.72 -0.25 -20.02
C SER A 97 12.34 -0.60 -21.46
N TRP A 98 12.58 -1.83 -21.89
CA TRP A 98 12.08 -2.32 -23.18
C TRP A 98 10.56 -2.45 -23.18
N ALA A 99 9.98 -3.06 -22.13
CA ALA A 99 8.55 -3.33 -22.05
C ALA A 99 7.73 -2.04 -22.01
N VAL A 100 8.17 -1.03 -21.24
CA VAL A 100 7.50 0.28 -21.18
C VAL A 100 7.56 1.00 -22.53
N ARG A 101 8.67 0.89 -23.28
CA ARG A 101 8.80 1.54 -24.60
C ARG A 101 7.94 0.89 -25.69
N ASN A 102 7.83 -0.43 -25.70
CA ASN A 102 7.14 -1.17 -26.76
C ASN A 102 5.67 -1.45 -26.42
N TYR A 103 5.36 -1.63 -25.13
CA TYR A 103 4.05 -2.03 -24.62
C TYR A 103 3.69 -1.28 -23.33
N PRO A 104 3.63 0.07 -23.37
CA PRO A 104 3.51 0.90 -22.16
C PRO A 104 2.32 0.53 -21.29
N GLU A 105 1.14 0.32 -21.87
CA GLU A 105 -0.05 0.01 -21.07
C GLU A 105 0.05 -1.35 -20.37
N ALA A 106 0.56 -2.37 -21.07
CA ALA A 106 0.77 -3.69 -20.47
C ALA A 106 1.82 -3.63 -19.36
N ALA A 107 2.98 -3.02 -19.63
CA ALA A 107 4.06 -2.91 -18.67
C ALA A 107 3.65 -2.13 -17.41
N LEU A 108 3.00 -0.99 -17.58
CA LEU A 108 2.53 -0.14 -16.47
C LEU A 108 1.44 -0.83 -15.63
N PHE A 109 0.50 -1.53 -16.27
CA PHE A 109 -0.57 -2.22 -15.53
C PHE A 109 -0.03 -3.41 -14.74
N GLN A 110 0.92 -4.16 -15.31
CA GLN A 110 1.60 -5.26 -14.61
C GLN A 110 2.45 -4.75 -13.44
N ASP A 111 3.19 -3.64 -13.62
CA ASP A 111 3.93 -3.00 -12.52
C ASP A 111 2.99 -2.51 -11.41
N TYR A 112 1.85 -1.91 -11.76
CA TYR A 112 0.82 -1.51 -10.79
C TYR A 112 0.35 -2.71 -9.96
N ILE A 113 -0.05 -3.82 -10.62
CA ILE A 113 -0.47 -5.04 -9.91
C ILE A 113 0.66 -5.60 -9.04
N ALA A 114 1.87 -5.70 -9.58
CA ALA A 114 3.00 -6.32 -8.89
C ALA A 114 3.35 -5.62 -7.58
N ARG A 115 3.16 -4.29 -7.51
CA ARG A 115 3.39 -3.48 -6.31
C ARG A 115 2.39 -3.73 -5.19
N PHE A 116 1.16 -4.10 -5.52
CA PHE A 116 0.07 -4.22 -4.54
C PHE A 116 -0.40 -5.65 -4.32
N LYS A 117 0.01 -6.64 -5.13
CA LYS A 117 -0.51 -8.02 -5.09
C LYS A 117 -0.47 -8.67 -3.70
N ASP A 118 0.52 -8.33 -2.88
CA ASP A 118 0.72 -8.91 -1.54
C ASP A 118 0.22 -7.98 -0.41
N HIS A 119 -0.12 -6.73 -0.73
CA HIS A 119 -0.47 -5.67 0.23
C HIS A 119 -1.62 -6.09 1.16
N GLY A 120 -2.69 -6.68 0.61
CA GLY A 120 -3.82 -7.10 1.45
C GLY A 120 -3.47 -8.23 2.42
N SER A 121 -2.53 -9.11 2.07
CA SER A 121 -2.09 -10.17 2.98
C SER A 121 -1.25 -9.62 4.14
N GLU A 122 -0.39 -8.64 3.88
CA GLU A 122 0.41 -7.96 4.90
C GLU A 122 -0.48 -7.22 5.91
N VAL A 123 -1.49 -6.49 5.41
CA VAL A 123 -2.46 -5.78 6.25
C VAL A 123 -3.30 -6.76 7.07
N ALA A 124 -3.74 -7.87 6.49
CA ALA A 124 -4.47 -8.91 7.20
C ALA A 124 -3.61 -9.54 8.32
N GLN A 125 -2.31 -9.72 8.07
CA GLN A 125 -1.37 -10.18 9.11
C GLN A 125 -1.25 -9.14 10.23
N ALA A 126 -1.19 -7.84 9.90
CA ALA A 126 -1.17 -6.79 10.91
C ALA A 126 -2.41 -6.78 11.81
N MET A 127 -3.60 -7.03 11.25
CA MET A 127 -4.82 -7.24 12.03
C MET A 127 -4.70 -8.43 12.99
N LYS A 128 -4.13 -9.55 12.52
CA LYS A 128 -3.89 -10.74 13.34
C LYS A 128 -2.95 -10.44 14.52
N GLU A 129 -1.89 -9.68 14.29
CA GLU A 129 -0.99 -9.23 15.37
C GLU A 129 -1.69 -8.32 16.39
N GLY A 130 -2.56 -7.41 15.93
CA GLY A 130 -3.40 -6.60 16.82
C GLY A 130 -4.34 -7.45 17.68
N GLY A 131 -4.96 -8.47 17.07
CA GLY A 131 -5.78 -9.46 17.79
C GLY A 131 -4.97 -10.24 18.83
N LYS A 132 -3.80 -10.75 18.46
CA LYS A 132 -2.90 -11.50 19.36
C LYS A 132 -2.50 -10.68 20.58
N LEU A 133 -2.18 -9.40 20.40
CA LEU A 133 -1.88 -8.48 21.51
C LEU A 133 -3.01 -8.47 22.56
N LEU A 134 -4.25 -8.51 22.08
CA LEU A 134 -5.46 -8.51 22.90
C LEU A 134 -5.88 -9.92 23.35
N GLY A 135 -5.11 -10.97 22.99
CA GLY A 135 -5.45 -12.36 23.29
C GLY A 135 -6.67 -12.86 22.53
N LYS A 136 -6.87 -12.37 21.30
CA LYS A 136 -8.01 -12.66 20.45
C LYS A 136 -7.54 -13.22 19.11
N SER A 137 -8.34 -14.09 18.52
CA SER A 137 -8.18 -14.48 17.11
C SER A 137 -9.07 -13.58 16.25
N ILE A 138 -8.49 -13.03 15.19
CA ILE A 138 -9.16 -12.15 14.24
C ILE A 138 -8.93 -12.69 12.84
N GLU A 139 -10.01 -12.91 12.11
CA GLU A 139 -9.95 -13.25 10.69
C GLU A 139 -10.69 -12.18 9.89
N PRO A 140 -9.97 -11.30 9.17
CA PRO A 140 -10.61 -10.26 8.40
C PRO A 140 -11.33 -10.82 7.18
N THR A 141 -12.39 -10.14 6.76
CA THR A 141 -13.05 -10.41 5.47
C THR A 141 -12.46 -9.50 4.41
N ILE A 142 -11.67 -10.05 3.50
CA ILE A 142 -11.03 -9.28 2.42
C ILE A 142 -12.00 -9.15 1.24
N ILE A 143 -12.33 -7.91 0.88
CA ILE A 143 -12.97 -7.55 -0.38
C ILE A 143 -11.87 -7.22 -1.39
N PRO A 144 -11.74 -7.99 -2.49
CA PRO A 144 -10.74 -7.72 -3.52
C PRO A 144 -11.04 -6.38 -4.20
N VAL A 145 -10.18 -5.38 -4.01
CA VAL A 145 -10.29 -4.08 -4.70
C VAL A 145 -10.20 -4.26 -6.22
N GLN A 146 -9.54 -5.32 -6.69
CA GLN A 146 -9.49 -5.71 -8.10
C GLN A 146 -10.88 -5.91 -8.74
N ASN A 147 -11.90 -6.29 -7.95
CA ASN A 147 -13.28 -6.39 -8.41
C ASN A 147 -14.02 -5.05 -8.43
N LEU A 148 -13.48 -4.04 -7.76
CA LEU A 148 -14.13 -2.73 -7.57
C LEU A 148 -13.62 -1.70 -8.57
N ILE A 149 -12.41 -1.89 -9.11
CA ILE A 149 -11.85 -1.08 -10.19
C ILE A 149 -12.57 -1.42 -11.50
N ARG A 150 -12.98 -0.38 -12.24
CA ARG A 150 -13.61 -0.51 -13.56
C ARG A 150 -12.70 0.09 -14.65
N PRO A 151 -12.85 -0.30 -15.93
CA PRO A 151 -11.95 0.17 -16.99
C PRO A 151 -11.88 1.69 -17.10
N GLU A 152 -13.00 2.37 -16.88
CA GLU A 152 -13.09 3.84 -16.84
C GLU A 152 -12.30 4.50 -15.69
N ASN A 153 -11.89 3.72 -14.68
CA ASN A 153 -11.06 4.19 -13.58
C ASN A 153 -9.56 4.14 -13.87
N ILE A 154 -9.16 3.60 -15.02
CA ILE A 154 -7.77 3.46 -15.42
C ILE A 154 -7.51 4.38 -16.61
N THR A 155 -6.51 5.23 -16.49
CA THR A 155 -6.06 6.11 -17.57
C THR A 155 -4.58 5.89 -17.83
N PHE A 156 -4.22 5.71 -19.10
CA PHE A 156 -2.84 5.71 -19.56
C PHE A 156 -2.54 7.06 -20.19
N SER A 157 -1.40 7.65 -19.85
CA SER A 157 -1.03 8.98 -20.32
C SER A 157 0.49 9.11 -20.46
N THR A 158 0.91 10.10 -21.24
CA THR A 158 2.30 10.57 -21.28
C THR A 158 2.38 11.95 -20.66
N ASP A 159 3.43 12.22 -19.87
CA ASP A 159 3.67 13.57 -19.35
C ASP A 159 4.37 14.46 -20.40
N GLU A 160 4.70 15.69 -20.01
CA GLU A 160 5.37 16.66 -20.89
C GLU A 160 6.79 16.24 -21.32
N TRP A 161 7.35 15.19 -20.70
CA TRP A 161 8.65 14.62 -21.02
C TRP A 161 8.54 13.25 -21.70
N GLU A 162 7.35 12.93 -22.22
CA GLU A 162 7.03 11.66 -22.89
C GLU A 162 7.17 10.43 -21.98
N ASN A 163 7.19 10.61 -20.66
CA ASN A 163 7.22 9.48 -19.73
C ASN A 163 5.84 8.82 -19.71
N ALA A 164 5.82 7.50 -19.85
CA ALA A 164 4.59 6.73 -19.77
C ALA A 164 4.10 6.66 -18.31
N GLY A 165 2.80 6.84 -18.11
CA GLY A 165 2.16 6.77 -16.80
C GLY A 165 0.82 6.05 -16.84
N ILE A 166 0.49 5.43 -15.72
CA ILE A 166 -0.82 4.87 -15.42
C ILE A 166 -1.41 5.60 -14.23
N SER A 167 -2.68 5.96 -14.34
CA SER A 167 -3.49 6.43 -13.23
C SER A 167 -4.60 5.44 -12.94
N VAL A 168 -4.77 5.10 -11.65
CA VAL A 168 -5.88 4.27 -11.17
C VAL A 168 -6.62 5.06 -10.11
N ASN A 169 -7.92 5.23 -10.30
CA ASN A 169 -8.76 6.05 -9.44
C ASN A 169 -9.82 5.21 -8.72
N LEU A 170 -9.74 5.11 -7.39
CA LEU A 170 -10.71 4.38 -6.59
C LEU A 170 -11.91 5.28 -6.23
N GLU A 171 -13.08 4.89 -6.71
CA GLU A 171 -14.33 5.61 -6.45
C GLU A 171 -15.07 5.08 -5.21
N PRO A 172 -15.78 5.95 -4.45
CA PRO A 172 -16.54 5.54 -3.26
C PRO A 172 -17.64 4.53 -3.54
N GLN A 173 -18.39 4.73 -4.63
CA GLN A 173 -19.65 4.01 -4.83
C GLN A 173 -19.49 2.48 -4.96
N PRO A 174 -18.55 1.93 -5.75
CA PRO A 174 -18.30 0.49 -5.77
C PRO A 174 -17.93 -0.09 -4.40
N ILE A 175 -17.19 0.67 -3.58
CA ILE A 175 -16.80 0.27 -2.22
C ILE A 175 -18.03 0.25 -1.29
N ILE A 176 -18.85 1.29 -1.34
CA ILE A 176 -20.09 1.38 -0.55
C ILE A 176 -21.02 0.22 -0.90
N GLU A 177 -21.18 -0.10 -2.17
CA GLU A 177 -22.00 -1.24 -2.62
C GLU A 177 -21.45 -2.58 -2.13
N ALA A 178 -20.13 -2.78 -2.17
CA ALA A 178 -19.48 -3.98 -1.68
C ALA A 178 -19.67 -4.18 -0.16
N ILE A 179 -19.49 -3.10 0.64
CA ILE A 179 -19.72 -3.14 2.09
C ILE A 179 -21.19 -3.47 2.39
N LYS A 180 -22.15 -2.80 1.72
CA LYS A 180 -23.58 -3.08 1.88
C LYS A 180 -23.91 -4.54 1.61
N LYS A 181 -23.36 -5.12 0.54
CA LYS A 181 -23.57 -6.53 0.18
C LYS A 181 -23.06 -7.49 1.26
N ILE A 182 -21.91 -7.22 1.86
CA ILE A 182 -21.39 -8.05 2.96
C ILE A 182 -22.28 -7.93 4.19
N ARG A 183 -22.71 -6.72 4.53
CA ARG A 183 -23.58 -6.48 5.69
C ARG A 183 -24.92 -7.19 5.62
N LEU A 184 -25.48 -7.36 4.42
CA LEU A 184 -26.70 -8.16 4.22
C LEU A 184 -26.51 -9.64 4.64
N ASN A 185 -25.27 -10.13 4.62
CA ASN A 185 -24.93 -11.53 4.93
C ASN A 185 -24.25 -11.69 6.31
N SER A 186 -23.84 -10.59 6.96
CA SER A 186 -23.13 -10.58 8.24
C SER A 186 -23.45 -9.30 9.01
N SER A 187 -24.30 -9.41 10.04
CA SER A 187 -24.76 -8.25 10.82
C SER A 187 -23.73 -7.73 11.82
N ASN A 188 -22.69 -8.50 12.13
CA ASN A 188 -21.84 -8.25 13.30
C ASN A 188 -20.53 -7.50 12.97
N GLN A 189 -20.19 -7.32 11.70
CA GLN A 189 -19.00 -6.56 11.31
C GLN A 189 -19.29 -5.06 11.40
N ARG A 190 -18.51 -4.36 12.23
CA ARG A 190 -18.69 -2.92 12.52
C ARG A 190 -17.45 -2.08 12.23
N VAL A 191 -16.42 -2.68 11.64
CA VAL A 191 -15.15 -2.02 11.32
C VAL A 191 -14.83 -2.25 9.85
N VAL A 192 -14.48 -1.17 9.16
CA VAL A 192 -13.92 -1.20 7.80
C VAL A 192 -12.48 -0.71 7.86
N ASN A 193 -11.59 -1.44 7.22
CA ASN A 193 -10.20 -1.07 7.02
C ASN A 193 -9.98 -0.65 5.56
N LEU A 194 -9.50 0.58 5.39
CA LEU A 194 -9.08 1.18 4.13
C LEU A 194 -7.57 1.49 4.21
N SER A 195 -6.77 0.43 4.22
CA SER A 195 -5.30 0.49 4.14
C SER A 195 -4.80 1.00 2.80
N LEU A 196 -5.55 0.75 1.73
CA LEU A 196 -5.31 1.33 0.40
C LEU A 196 -5.94 2.73 0.32
N LEU A 197 -5.19 3.69 -0.21
CA LEU A 197 -5.61 5.09 -0.24
C LEU A 197 -6.75 5.31 -1.23
N MET A 198 -7.73 6.13 -0.84
CA MET A 198 -8.89 6.44 -1.66
C MET A 198 -8.56 7.53 -2.69
N GLY A 199 -9.11 7.38 -3.90
CA GLY A 199 -8.95 8.34 -4.98
C GLY A 199 -7.87 7.96 -6.00
N ARG A 200 -7.30 8.98 -6.64
CA ARG A 200 -6.42 8.86 -7.81
C ARG A 200 -4.96 8.68 -7.42
N MET A 201 -4.45 7.50 -7.71
CA MET A 201 -3.03 7.16 -7.63
C MET A 201 -2.42 7.16 -9.03
N GLU A 202 -1.14 7.54 -9.14
CA GLU A 202 -0.40 7.46 -10.39
C GLU A 202 0.96 6.81 -10.22
N ILE A 203 1.36 6.08 -11.26
CA ILE A 203 2.70 5.53 -11.42
C ILE A 203 3.23 6.01 -12.77
N TRP A 204 4.37 6.68 -12.73
CA TRP A 204 5.11 7.16 -13.89
C TRP A 204 6.42 6.40 -14.01
N LYS A 205 6.74 5.94 -15.21
CA LYS A 205 8.03 5.34 -15.55
C LYS A 205 8.86 6.37 -16.30
N SER A 206 9.92 6.84 -15.66
CA SER A 206 10.76 7.92 -16.18
C SER A 206 12.23 7.57 -15.98
N PRO A 207 13.14 7.89 -16.91
CA PRO A 207 14.58 7.61 -16.79
C PRO A 207 15.30 8.37 -15.64
N LEU A 208 14.57 8.94 -14.68
CA LEU A 208 15.02 10.01 -13.81
C LEU A 208 15.63 9.62 -12.45
N THR A 209 15.77 8.35 -12.07
CA THR A 209 16.14 8.01 -10.67
C THR A 209 17.61 7.78 -10.36
N ASP A 210 18.51 7.66 -11.33
CA ASP A 210 19.93 7.52 -11.00
C ASP A 210 20.64 8.90 -10.99
N PRO A 211 21.46 9.22 -9.98
CA PRO A 211 22.45 10.29 -10.06
C PRO A 211 23.55 9.91 -11.06
N TYR A 212 23.22 9.88 -12.35
CA TYR A 212 24.25 9.76 -13.40
C TYR A 212 25.07 11.05 -13.46
N PRO A 213 26.40 10.96 -13.64
CA PRO A 213 27.29 12.11 -13.73
C PRO A 213 27.01 13.04 -14.94
N ASN A 214 26.20 12.58 -15.91
CA ASN A 214 25.87 13.32 -17.13
C ASN A 214 24.41 13.82 -17.18
N LYS A 215 23.62 13.60 -16.12
CA LYS A 215 22.23 14.07 -16.07
C LYS A 215 22.22 15.60 -16.16
N PRO A 216 21.42 16.21 -17.06
CA PRO A 216 21.19 17.65 -17.04
C PRO A 216 20.81 18.10 -15.64
N PHE A 217 21.58 19.01 -15.06
CA PHE A 217 21.26 19.60 -13.75
C PHE A 217 21.12 21.10 -13.89
N ILE A 218 20.20 21.67 -13.12
CA ILE A 218 20.05 23.11 -12.96
C ILE A 218 20.56 23.50 -11.57
N ALA A 219 21.43 24.50 -11.53
CA ALA A 219 21.91 25.11 -10.29
C ALA A 219 21.66 26.62 -10.35
N SER A 220 21.38 27.24 -9.21
CA SER A 220 21.40 28.71 -9.11
C SER A 220 22.53 29.15 -8.21
N SER A 221 23.28 30.15 -8.65
CA SER A 221 24.33 30.81 -7.88
C SER A 221 24.16 32.33 -7.94
N THR A 222 25.01 33.04 -7.22
CA THR A 222 25.11 34.50 -7.32
C THR A 222 26.46 34.84 -7.96
N ASP A 223 26.48 35.74 -8.94
CA ASP A 223 27.71 36.23 -9.56
C ASP A 223 28.45 37.25 -8.66
N GLU A 224 29.61 37.72 -9.13
CA GLU A 224 30.44 38.72 -8.43
C GLU A 224 29.76 40.08 -8.25
N ASN A 225 28.70 40.36 -9.02
CA ASN A 225 27.92 41.59 -8.96
C ASN A 225 26.66 41.46 -8.10
N GLY A 226 26.44 40.29 -7.47
CA GLY A 226 25.25 40.03 -6.67
C GLY A 226 24.02 39.59 -7.48
N ASN A 227 24.14 39.40 -8.80
CA ASN A 227 23.04 38.95 -9.64
C ASN A 227 22.87 37.43 -9.54
N ARG A 228 21.62 36.97 -9.60
CA ARG A 228 21.32 35.54 -9.63
C ARG A 228 21.61 35.00 -11.03
N VAL A 229 22.42 33.96 -11.12
CA VAL A 229 22.75 33.25 -12.37
C VAL A 229 22.26 31.82 -12.27
N TYR A 230 21.68 31.34 -13.37
CA TYR A 230 21.21 29.97 -13.48
C TYR A 230 22.16 29.20 -14.38
N ASN A 231 22.56 28.00 -13.96
CA ASN A 231 23.50 27.16 -14.71
C ASN A 231 22.83 25.85 -15.07
N VAL A 232 22.89 25.46 -16.35
CA VAL A 232 22.49 24.13 -16.82
C VAL A 232 23.73 23.42 -17.34
N ASN A 233 24.18 22.35 -16.68
CA ASN A 233 25.43 21.66 -17.03
C ASN A 233 26.63 22.60 -17.21
N ASN A 234 26.79 23.57 -16.30
CA ASN A 234 27.82 24.62 -16.34
C ASN A 234 27.67 25.66 -17.48
N LYS A 235 26.56 25.67 -18.22
CA LYS A 235 26.20 26.75 -19.15
C LYS A 235 25.36 27.79 -18.41
N PRO A 236 25.81 29.05 -18.30
CA PRO A 236 25.07 30.10 -17.61
C PRO A 236 23.91 30.65 -18.44
N PHE A 237 22.87 31.11 -17.75
CA PHE A 237 21.67 31.75 -18.27
C PHE A 237 21.31 32.96 -17.40
N GLU A 238 20.87 34.04 -18.05
CA GLU A 238 20.51 35.30 -17.38
C GLU A 238 19.16 35.19 -16.66
N THR A 239 18.25 34.37 -17.19
CA THR A 239 16.92 34.17 -16.61
C THR A 239 16.66 32.73 -16.20
N GLN A 240 15.77 32.56 -15.21
CA GLN A 240 15.32 31.24 -14.78
C GLN A 240 14.59 30.50 -15.90
N GLU A 241 13.80 31.22 -16.70
CA GLU A 241 12.99 30.68 -17.78
C GLU A 241 13.85 30.07 -18.90
N GLU A 242 14.92 30.78 -19.32
CA GLU A 242 15.88 30.26 -20.31
C GLU A 242 16.62 29.01 -19.80
N ALA A 243 17.04 29.02 -18.54
CA ALA A 243 17.68 27.86 -17.92
C ALA A 243 16.73 26.65 -17.88
N TRP A 244 15.46 26.84 -17.52
CA TRP A 244 14.46 25.78 -17.58
C TRP A 244 14.17 25.30 -19.00
N GLY A 245 14.21 26.20 -19.99
CA GLY A 245 14.06 25.86 -21.41
C GLY A 245 15.18 24.95 -21.89
N GLU A 246 16.45 25.33 -21.63
CA GLU A 246 17.60 24.51 -21.99
C GLU A 246 17.63 23.18 -21.23
N TRP A 247 17.37 23.21 -19.92
CA TRP A 247 17.33 22.00 -19.12
C TRP A 247 16.28 21.02 -19.64
N ARG A 248 15.07 21.50 -19.98
CA ARG A 248 14.03 20.67 -20.60
C ARG A 248 14.49 20.10 -21.94
N ARG A 249 15.09 20.90 -22.81
CA ARG A 249 15.63 20.43 -24.10
C ARG A 249 16.68 19.33 -23.91
N LEU A 250 17.67 19.56 -23.04
CA LEU A 250 18.72 18.58 -22.74
C LEU A 250 18.16 17.31 -22.10
N MET A 251 17.14 17.42 -21.25
CA MET A 251 16.44 16.26 -20.68
C MET A 251 15.70 15.46 -21.75
N MET A 252 15.03 16.12 -22.71
CA MET A 252 14.38 15.44 -23.84
C MET A 252 15.41 14.73 -24.72
N ASP A 253 16.53 15.39 -25.05
CA ASP A 253 17.63 14.79 -25.81
C ASP A 253 18.20 13.56 -25.07
N TYR A 254 18.47 13.70 -23.76
CA TYR A 254 18.97 12.61 -22.91
C TYR A 254 18.02 11.41 -22.87
N ASN A 255 16.71 11.66 -22.83
CA ASN A 255 15.69 10.61 -22.89
C ASN A 255 15.68 9.90 -24.26
N GLN A 256 15.89 10.65 -25.35
CA GLN A 256 15.90 10.12 -26.72
C GLN A 256 17.15 9.29 -27.04
N THR A 257 18.32 9.64 -26.51
CA THR A 257 19.58 8.91 -26.78
C THR A 257 19.67 7.55 -26.08
N GLY A 258 18.76 7.24 -25.15
CA GLY A 258 18.74 5.98 -24.42
C GLY A 258 19.92 5.79 -23.45
N GLU A 259 20.66 6.85 -23.16
CA GLU A 259 21.71 6.85 -22.13
C GLU A 259 21.12 6.78 -20.71
N GLY A 260 19.84 7.13 -20.54
CA GLY A 260 19.02 6.76 -19.38
C GLY A 260 18.52 5.32 -19.53
N LYS A 261 19.40 4.32 -19.33
CA LYS A 261 19.02 2.90 -19.46
C LYS A 261 18.05 2.41 -18.38
N ASN A 262 17.96 3.11 -17.26
CA ASN A 262 17.20 2.70 -16.09
C ASN A 262 15.98 3.58 -15.91
N LEU A 263 14.78 2.99 -16.08
CA LEU A 263 13.54 3.65 -15.71
C LEU A 263 13.37 3.65 -14.19
N GLY A 264 13.34 4.84 -13.63
CA GLY A 264 12.81 5.10 -12.31
C GLY A 264 11.30 5.04 -12.26
N THR A 265 10.80 4.76 -11.06
CA THR A 265 9.37 4.84 -10.78
C THR A 265 9.08 6.07 -9.93
N ARG A 266 8.26 6.97 -10.45
CA ARG A 266 7.68 8.07 -9.66
C ARG A 266 6.23 7.73 -9.36
N ARG A 267 5.89 7.60 -8.07
CA ARG A 267 4.51 7.45 -7.60
C ARG A 267 3.96 8.81 -7.17
N VAL A 268 2.73 9.11 -7.54
CA VAL A 268 1.99 10.27 -7.01
C VAL A 268 0.77 9.77 -6.26
N GLU A 269 0.75 10.04 -4.96
CA GLU A 269 -0.25 9.53 -4.03
C GLU A 269 -1.54 10.37 -4.05
N PRO A 270 -2.68 9.83 -3.58
CA PRO A 270 -3.94 10.59 -3.56
C PRO A 270 -3.95 11.77 -2.59
N TYR A 271 -3.15 11.74 -1.51
CA TYR A 271 -3.23 12.71 -0.41
C TYR A 271 -2.06 13.71 -0.37
N THR A 272 -1.34 13.87 -1.48
CA THR A 272 -0.36 14.96 -1.59
C THR A 272 -1.09 16.30 -1.47
N LYS A 273 -0.34 17.34 -1.10
CA LYS A 273 -0.87 18.69 -0.92
C LYS A 273 -1.72 19.18 -2.10
N GLU A 274 -1.35 18.80 -3.32
CA GLU A 274 -2.01 19.19 -4.57
C GLU A 274 -3.29 18.38 -4.84
N ARG A 275 -3.39 17.16 -4.30
CA ARG A 275 -4.43 16.18 -4.64
C ARG A 275 -5.45 15.95 -3.54
N ILE A 276 -5.11 16.31 -2.31
CA ILE A 276 -5.94 15.98 -1.16
C ILE A 276 -7.34 16.59 -1.23
N GLY A 277 -7.48 17.79 -1.81
CA GLY A 277 -8.78 18.44 -1.98
C GLY A 277 -9.76 17.66 -2.87
N GLU A 278 -9.25 16.91 -3.85
CA GLU A 278 -10.05 16.07 -4.74
C GLU A 278 -10.32 14.69 -4.13
N ASN A 279 -9.31 14.09 -3.49
CA ASN A 279 -9.35 12.68 -3.10
C ASN A 279 -9.89 12.44 -1.70
N PHE A 280 -9.62 13.33 -0.73
CA PHE A 280 -10.09 13.15 0.64
C PHE A 280 -11.62 13.13 0.79
N PRO A 281 -12.40 13.95 0.06
CA PRO A 281 -13.86 13.88 0.11
C PRO A 281 -14.43 12.49 -0.23
N LYS A 282 -13.74 11.72 -1.08
CA LYS A 282 -14.12 10.33 -1.44
C LYS A 282 -14.10 9.41 -0.21
N LEU A 283 -13.08 9.55 0.64
CA LEU A 283 -13.00 8.82 1.91
C LEU A 283 -14.11 9.24 2.88
N VAL A 284 -14.39 10.54 2.97
CA VAL A 284 -15.46 11.09 3.81
C VAL A 284 -16.84 10.58 3.36
N GLU A 285 -17.07 10.43 2.05
CA GLU A 285 -18.29 9.87 1.49
C GLU A 285 -18.55 8.44 1.97
N ILE A 286 -17.51 7.59 1.95
CA ILE A 286 -17.61 6.21 2.48
C ILE A 286 -17.96 6.24 3.97
N ALA A 287 -17.29 7.06 4.76
CA ALA A 287 -17.54 7.15 6.21
C ALA A 287 -18.97 7.64 6.52
N LYS A 288 -19.49 8.60 5.74
CA LYS A 288 -20.87 9.09 5.86
C LYS A 288 -21.91 8.05 5.44
N ALA A 289 -21.58 7.15 4.53
CA ALA A 289 -22.47 6.06 4.11
C ALA A 289 -22.66 4.99 5.21
N PHE A 290 -21.77 4.92 6.19
CA PHE A 290 -21.78 3.94 7.27
C PHE A 290 -21.59 4.58 8.66
N PRO A 291 -22.52 5.43 9.11
CA PRO A 291 -22.41 6.11 10.41
C PRO A 291 -22.44 5.13 11.59
N ASP A 292 -22.88 3.89 11.36
CA ASP A 292 -22.94 2.81 12.34
C ASP A 292 -21.70 1.90 12.31
N MET A 293 -20.65 2.28 11.59
CA MET A 293 -19.37 1.57 11.50
C MET A 293 -18.22 2.53 11.77
N VAL A 294 -17.11 1.99 12.27
CA VAL A 294 -15.84 2.72 12.35
C VAL A 294 -15.03 2.43 11.09
N ILE A 295 -14.57 3.48 10.42
CA ILE A 295 -13.66 3.40 9.27
C ILE A 295 -12.25 3.73 9.75
N CYS A 296 -11.34 2.78 9.62
CA CYS A 296 -9.92 2.97 9.85
C CYS A 296 -9.24 3.17 8.49
N ALA A 297 -8.57 4.29 8.27
CA ALA A 297 -7.94 4.59 6.99
C ALA A 297 -6.46 4.98 7.15
N ALA A 298 -5.64 4.54 6.22
CA ALA A 298 -4.24 4.92 6.16
C ALA A 298 -4.06 6.37 5.71
N THR A 299 -3.06 7.04 6.28
CA THR A 299 -2.64 8.39 5.92
C THR A 299 -1.86 8.49 4.61
N GLY A 300 -1.33 7.37 4.14
CA GLY A 300 -0.49 7.29 2.95
C GLY A 300 1.00 7.22 3.26
N ASN A 301 1.82 7.84 2.41
CA ASN A 301 3.27 7.74 2.42
C ASN A 301 3.92 9.13 2.40
N ALA A 302 5.23 9.19 2.20
CA ALA A 302 5.96 10.47 2.17
C ALA A 302 5.31 11.48 1.20
N LEU A 303 5.22 12.74 1.65
CA LEU A 303 4.64 13.91 0.95
C LEU A 303 3.12 14.08 1.07
N ASP A 304 2.40 13.15 1.69
CA ASP A 304 0.98 13.36 2.01
C ASP A 304 0.81 14.38 3.15
N ASP A 305 -0.24 15.21 3.10
CA ASP A 305 -0.51 16.26 4.10
C ASP A 305 -2.01 16.46 4.35
N LEU A 306 -2.50 15.94 5.48
CA LEU A 306 -3.92 15.93 5.80
C LEU A 306 -4.41 17.17 6.58
N ARG A 307 -3.53 18.13 6.86
CA ARG A 307 -3.87 19.28 7.72
C ARG A 307 -5.00 20.14 7.15
N SER A 308 -5.06 20.32 5.84
CA SER A 308 -6.06 21.17 5.16
C SER A 308 -7.47 20.59 5.18
N VAL A 309 -7.62 19.30 5.50
CA VAL A 309 -8.91 18.58 5.48
C VAL A 309 -9.32 18.05 6.86
N LYS A 310 -8.57 18.36 7.93
CA LYS A 310 -8.84 17.86 9.28
C LYS A 310 -10.27 18.13 9.76
N ASP A 311 -10.82 19.30 9.46
CA ASP A 311 -12.17 19.70 9.86
C ASP A 311 -13.28 18.93 9.12
N GLN A 312 -12.93 18.16 8.08
CA GLN A 312 -13.87 17.35 7.30
C GLN A 312 -13.98 15.91 7.82
N ILE A 313 -13.12 15.49 8.76
CA ILE A 313 -13.05 14.12 9.26
C ILE A 313 -14.28 13.81 10.13
N PRO A 314 -15.20 12.92 9.72
CA PRO A 314 -16.35 12.56 10.54
C PRO A 314 -15.93 11.77 11.78
N PRO A 315 -16.73 11.76 12.87
CA PRO A 315 -16.36 11.10 14.13
C PRO A 315 -16.07 9.60 14.02
N ASN A 316 -16.67 8.93 13.03
CA ASN A 316 -16.51 7.50 12.79
C ASN A 316 -15.34 7.17 11.84
N LEU A 317 -14.58 8.17 11.37
CA LEU A 317 -13.36 7.98 10.58
C LEU A 317 -12.12 8.24 11.44
N ILE A 318 -11.20 7.28 11.43
CA ILE A 318 -9.92 7.34 12.14
C ILE A 318 -8.80 7.26 11.11
N ILE A 319 -7.99 8.31 11.07
CA ILE A 319 -6.86 8.46 10.16
C ILE A 319 -5.57 8.05 10.87
N LEU A 320 -4.87 7.06 10.31
CA LEU A 320 -3.79 6.34 10.99
C LEU A 320 -2.45 6.47 10.25
N ALA A 321 -1.39 6.73 11.01
CA ALA A 321 -0.01 6.76 10.54
C ALA A 321 0.86 5.82 11.37
N ASP A 322 2.01 5.44 10.82
CA ASP A 322 3.00 4.63 11.53
C ASP A 322 4.02 5.52 12.26
N TRP A 323 4.48 5.06 13.40
CA TRP A 323 5.45 5.74 14.27
C TRP A 323 6.68 4.87 14.44
N ASP A 324 7.85 5.45 14.20
CA ASP A 324 9.12 4.82 14.53
C ASP A 324 9.43 5.07 16.02
N PRO A 325 9.34 4.06 16.89
CA PRO A 325 9.62 4.22 18.31
C PRO A 325 11.11 4.45 18.60
N LYS A 326 12.02 4.02 17.72
CA LYS A 326 13.48 4.17 17.88
C LYS A 326 13.92 5.60 17.59
N GLU A 327 13.42 6.13 16.48
CA GLU A 327 13.70 7.50 16.04
C GLU A 327 12.77 8.53 16.71
N ASN A 328 11.72 8.07 17.40
CA ASN A 328 10.68 8.88 18.03
C ASN A 328 10.11 9.94 17.08
N LYS A 329 9.77 9.50 15.86
CA LYS A 329 9.15 10.31 14.81
C LYS A 329 8.25 9.42 13.94
N PRO A 330 7.34 9.97 13.12
CA PRO A 330 6.61 9.18 12.13
C PRO A 330 7.56 8.50 11.14
N VAL A 331 7.22 7.29 10.69
CA VAL A 331 8.02 6.58 9.66
C VAL A 331 8.08 7.38 8.36
N PHE A 332 6.96 8.02 8.02
CA PHE A 332 6.87 8.95 6.90
C PHE A 332 6.41 10.31 7.41
N ASN A 333 6.94 11.39 6.83
CA ASN A 333 6.56 12.76 7.19
C ASN A 333 5.15 13.08 6.69
N ILE A 334 4.14 12.60 7.41
CA ILE A 334 2.72 12.76 7.08
C ILE A 334 2.02 13.49 8.22
N PRO A 335 1.94 14.83 8.17
CA PRO A 335 1.17 15.60 9.13
C PRO A 335 -0.34 15.36 8.97
N GLY A 336 -1.07 15.58 10.07
CA GLY A 336 -2.53 15.55 10.02
C GLY A 336 -3.18 14.20 10.32
N ALA A 337 -2.42 13.19 10.74
CA ALA A 337 -3.01 11.94 11.26
C ALA A 337 -3.78 12.20 12.57
N ASP A 338 -4.76 11.35 12.88
CA ASP A 338 -5.42 11.35 14.19
C ASP A 338 -4.53 10.65 15.24
N ILE A 339 -4.02 9.48 14.87
CA ILE A 339 -3.24 8.61 15.76
C ILE A 339 -2.06 8.01 15.00
N TYR A 340 -0.90 8.06 15.64
CA TYR A 340 0.34 7.42 15.19
C TYR A 340 0.53 6.11 15.97
N ILE A 341 0.82 5.02 15.28
CA ILE A 341 0.89 3.68 15.85
C ILE A 341 2.34 3.21 15.86
N PRO A 342 2.93 2.84 17.00
CA PRO A 342 4.29 2.31 17.04
C PRO A 342 4.28 0.81 16.69
N TYR A 343 3.90 0.46 15.46
CA TYR A 343 3.66 -0.94 15.05
C TYR A 343 4.91 -1.82 15.18
N GLN A 344 6.08 -1.23 14.98
CA GLN A 344 7.40 -1.85 15.14
C GLN A 344 7.71 -2.35 16.56
N GLU A 345 6.94 -1.94 17.59
CA GLU A 345 7.05 -2.52 18.94
C GLU A 345 6.45 -3.92 19.04
N VAL A 346 5.64 -4.33 18.05
CA VAL A 346 4.93 -5.62 18.04
C VAL A 346 5.48 -6.58 16.99
N THR A 347 5.96 -6.08 15.85
CA THR A 347 6.46 -6.93 14.77
C THR A 347 7.52 -6.23 13.91
N GLU A 348 8.09 -6.98 12.99
CA GLU A 348 8.97 -6.46 11.94
C GLU A 348 8.11 -5.91 10.80
N GLY A 349 8.35 -4.66 10.40
CA GLY A 349 7.61 -3.99 9.33
C GLY A 349 7.27 -2.55 9.69
N ALA A 350 7.03 -1.74 8.67
CA ALA A 350 6.64 -0.35 8.83
C ALA A 350 5.71 0.05 7.68
N GLY A 351 4.75 0.92 7.97
CA GLY A 351 3.79 1.43 7.00
C GLY A 351 2.45 1.80 7.62
N SER A 352 1.86 2.90 7.13
CA SER A 352 0.54 3.35 7.57
C SER A 352 -0.55 2.33 7.28
N ASN A 353 -0.40 1.51 6.23
CA ASN A 353 -1.24 0.36 5.93
C ASN A 353 -1.24 -0.69 7.05
N LEU A 354 -0.06 -1.04 7.58
CA LEU A 354 0.09 -2.02 8.66
C LEU A 354 -0.45 -1.48 9.98
N ALA A 355 -0.13 -0.21 10.29
CA ALA A 355 -0.73 0.52 11.42
C ALA A 355 -2.27 0.50 11.35
N THR A 356 -2.84 0.71 10.16
CA THR A 356 -4.30 0.68 9.93
C THR A 356 -4.87 -0.71 10.20
N GLY A 357 -4.23 -1.77 9.67
CA GLY A 357 -4.60 -3.15 9.95
C GLY A 357 -4.59 -3.45 11.45
N PHE A 358 -3.47 -3.22 12.11
CA PHE A 358 -3.29 -3.43 13.54
C PHE A 358 -4.35 -2.71 14.39
N THR A 359 -4.62 -1.43 14.12
CA THR A 359 -5.61 -0.66 14.87
C THR A 359 -7.04 -1.11 14.59
N SER A 360 -7.35 -1.61 13.39
CA SER A 360 -8.69 -2.13 13.07
C SER A 360 -9.09 -3.29 13.99
N ALA A 361 -8.13 -4.14 14.35
CA ALA A 361 -8.33 -5.19 15.34
C ALA A 361 -8.66 -4.65 16.74
N ILE A 362 -7.95 -3.61 17.16
CA ILE A 362 -8.16 -2.94 18.45
C ILE A 362 -9.55 -2.30 18.50
N VAL A 363 -9.94 -1.62 17.43
CA VAL A 363 -11.27 -1.02 17.30
C VAL A 363 -12.36 -2.08 17.39
N SER A 364 -12.22 -3.22 16.71
CA SER A 364 -13.19 -4.32 16.82
C SER A 364 -13.37 -4.80 18.26
N GLU A 365 -12.29 -4.93 19.04
CA GLU A 365 -12.37 -5.31 20.44
C GLU A 365 -13.06 -4.24 21.30
N LEU A 366 -12.76 -2.95 21.09
CA LEU A 366 -13.43 -1.86 21.82
C LEU A 366 -14.94 -1.87 21.58
N LEU A 367 -15.36 -2.03 20.32
CA LEU A 367 -16.78 -2.14 19.97
C LEU A 367 -17.44 -3.37 20.60
N ASN A 368 -16.74 -4.50 20.66
CA ASN A 368 -17.24 -5.72 21.32
C ASN A 368 -17.35 -5.58 22.84
N ARG A 369 -16.61 -4.65 23.44
CA ARG A 369 -16.75 -4.27 24.86
C ARG A 369 -17.82 -3.21 25.11
N GLY A 370 -18.58 -2.85 24.08
CA GLY A 370 -19.71 -1.92 24.19
C GLY A 370 -19.34 -0.45 24.04
N VAL A 371 -18.10 -0.11 23.66
CA VAL A 371 -17.74 1.28 23.34
C VAL A 371 -18.58 1.74 22.14
N GLY A 372 -19.20 2.92 22.22
CA GLY A 372 -19.98 3.47 21.12
C GLY A 372 -19.10 3.83 19.92
N ILE A 373 -19.63 3.73 18.69
CA ILE A 373 -18.88 4.03 17.44
C ILE A 373 -18.24 5.42 17.48
N ASN A 374 -19.00 6.43 17.93
CA ASN A 374 -18.53 7.81 18.02
C ASN A 374 -17.57 8.05 19.21
N GLU A 375 -17.43 7.07 20.11
CA GLU A 375 -16.58 7.15 21.30
C GLU A 375 -15.24 6.44 21.10
N VAL A 376 -15.16 5.50 20.15
CA VAL A 376 -13.95 4.71 19.87
C VAL A 376 -12.74 5.61 19.66
N LYS A 377 -12.88 6.63 18.81
CA LYS A 377 -11.78 7.55 18.47
C LYS A 377 -11.28 8.28 19.72
N SER A 378 -12.19 8.84 20.52
CA SER A 378 -11.87 9.52 21.79
C SER A 378 -11.22 8.56 22.79
N LYS A 379 -11.70 7.31 22.88
CA LYS A 379 -11.13 6.29 23.76
C LYS A 379 -9.69 5.95 23.37
N LEU A 380 -9.42 5.77 22.07
CA LEU A 380 -8.06 5.55 21.57
C LEU A 380 -7.15 6.74 21.81
N LEU A 381 -7.64 7.97 21.60
CA LEU A 381 -6.89 9.19 21.91
C LEU A 381 -6.54 9.30 23.40
N GLY A 382 -7.41 8.87 24.31
CA GLY A 382 -7.12 8.78 25.74
C GLY A 382 -6.03 7.76 26.09
N MET A 383 -5.81 6.76 25.23
CA MET A 383 -4.69 5.80 25.34
C MET A 383 -3.40 6.33 24.71
N CYS A 384 -3.40 7.49 24.05
CA CYS A 384 -2.21 8.02 23.41
C CYS A 384 -1.34 8.80 24.40
N ARG A 385 -0.02 8.79 24.14
CA ARG A 385 0.92 9.79 24.66
C ARG A 385 1.10 10.91 23.64
N SER A 386 1.54 12.07 24.10
CA SER A 386 1.88 13.19 23.21
C SER A 386 3.37 13.17 22.92
N SER A 387 3.74 13.39 21.66
CA SER A 387 5.12 13.60 21.24
C SER A 387 5.21 14.86 20.40
N ASN A 388 6.17 15.73 20.71
CA ASN A 388 6.45 16.89 19.87
C ASN A 388 7.33 16.44 18.72
N TRP A 389 6.79 16.48 17.52
CA TRP A 389 7.50 16.11 16.30
C TRP A 389 7.81 17.37 15.49
N LYS A 390 9.09 17.64 15.27
CA LYS A 390 9.53 18.72 14.38
C LYS A 390 9.52 18.23 12.94
N LEU A 391 8.66 18.80 12.10
CA LEU A 391 8.63 18.53 10.66
C LEU A 391 9.68 19.37 9.92
N SER A 392 9.87 20.60 10.37
CA SER A 392 10.87 21.54 9.88
C SER A 392 11.34 22.44 11.02
N GLU A 393 12.30 23.32 10.76
CA GLU A 393 12.73 24.33 11.75
C GLU A 393 11.56 25.21 12.22
N GLU A 394 10.59 25.45 11.34
CA GLU A 394 9.47 26.36 11.56
C GLU A 394 8.18 25.65 12.01
N PHE A 395 8.09 24.33 11.87
CA PHE A 395 6.84 23.60 12.12
C PHE A 395 7.03 22.40 13.05
N THR A 396 6.35 22.46 14.20
CA THR A 396 6.23 21.36 15.17
C THR A 396 4.77 20.91 15.26
N GLU A 397 4.52 19.62 15.08
CA GLU A 397 3.21 19.00 15.29
C GLU A 397 3.19 18.20 16.60
N ILE A 398 2.05 18.20 17.27
CA ILE A 398 1.81 17.31 18.41
C ILE A 398 1.26 16.00 17.87
N ALA A 399 2.12 14.98 17.79
CA ALA A 399 1.72 13.62 17.43
C ALA A 399 1.07 12.92 18.62
N ARG A 400 -0.07 12.27 18.39
CA ARG A 400 -0.73 11.39 19.37
C ARG A 400 -0.31 9.96 19.10
N VAL A 401 0.63 9.45 19.87
CA VAL A 401 1.23 8.11 19.69
C VAL A 401 0.52 7.11 20.59
N LEU A 402 -0.04 6.04 20.04
CA LEU A 402 -0.74 5.02 20.82
C LEU A 402 0.21 4.35 21.82
N ASP A 403 -0.17 4.33 23.10
CA ASP A 403 0.60 3.67 24.16
C ASP A 403 0.16 2.20 24.27
N LEU A 404 0.99 1.29 23.75
CA LEU A 404 0.69 -0.14 23.76
C LEU A 404 0.68 -0.76 25.16
N LYS A 405 1.31 -0.11 26.16
CA LYS A 405 1.25 -0.58 27.56
C LYS A 405 -0.14 -0.32 28.15
N LYS A 406 -0.64 0.91 28.01
CA LYS A 406 -2.02 1.26 28.42
C LYS A 406 -3.06 0.37 27.74
N LEU A 407 -2.86 0.07 26.46
CA LEU A 407 -3.75 -0.84 25.73
C LEU A 407 -3.77 -2.26 26.32
N LYS A 408 -2.61 -2.80 26.71
CA LYS A 408 -2.50 -4.12 27.37
C LYS A 408 -3.15 -4.11 28.76
N GLU A 409 -3.00 -3.04 29.52
CA GLU A 409 -3.61 -2.89 30.86
C GLU A 409 -5.14 -2.89 30.78
N CYS A 410 -5.71 -2.29 29.73
CA CYS A 410 -7.14 -2.31 29.48
C CYS A 410 -7.70 -3.74 29.27
N LYS A 411 -6.87 -4.77 29.04
CA LYS A 411 -7.33 -6.14 28.75
C LYS A 411 -8.13 -6.78 29.90
N GLY A 412 -7.98 -6.31 31.14
CA GLY A 412 -8.62 -6.87 32.33
C GLY A 412 -9.78 -6.05 32.92
N GLU A 413 -9.99 -4.80 32.47
CA GLU A 413 -10.98 -3.91 33.06
C GLU A 413 -12.32 -4.00 32.31
N SER A 414 -13.42 -4.16 33.05
CA SER A 414 -14.77 -3.98 32.52
C SER A 414 -14.90 -2.53 32.04
N LEU A 415 -14.99 -2.31 30.72
CA LEU A 415 -15.10 -0.96 30.13
C LEU A 415 -16.49 -0.33 30.32
N THR A 416 -17.38 -0.95 31.08
CA THR A 416 -18.69 -0.41 31.41
C THR A 416 -18.56 0.67 32.49
N SER A 417 -18.91 1.90 32.13
CA SER A 417 -19.10 3.11 32.96
C SER A 417 -17.85 3.81 33.54
N SER A 418 -17.49 4.91 32.88
CA SER A 418 -16.99 6.15 33.48
C SER A 418 -17.77 7.31 32.88
#